data_AF-A0A3B0ACR6-F1
#
_entry.id   AF-A0A3B0ACR6-F1
#
_cell.length_a   1.000
_cell.length_b   1.000
_cell.length_c   1.000
_cell.angle_alpha   90.00
_cell.angle_beta   90.00
_cell.angle_gamma   90.00
#
_symmetry.space_group_name_H-M   'P 1'
#
loop_
_entity.id
_entity.type
_entity.pdbx_description
1 polymer ?
#
loop_
_entity_poly.entity_id
_entity_poly.type
_entity_poly.pdbx_seq_one_letter_code
_entity_poly.pdbx_strand_id
1 'polypeptide(L)'
;MITRRTLLATAGGLVLAGGAVLAGDSPSREGAVLLPPPSGGDDTAALNAALLAGAGGTVRGPHDARYQVSAPLVVHSGTTLIMSGCTVTLVADSACNLLTNAAVTAGGRDRDITVIGGTWVRAEGVGGAGVHLHTLRWRRVDRLALKGLAVETASDKYAISLGDVTDTTVTRIRFAVHSDGVHIQGPAARTRISGLRGATGDDTVAITPQDWQAYDDVRGTVTDTLIEDVSVASLAALVKVLGGSPGTAALRTTVRNVTGLAGNNVIWVGDDTAEWRTVGGRVDDLVLEQVSAGTLPDRGGVVHINGTSVGRVHIRGMRVDSRGPNQPLVQIAPLRPATVEALTVEDVEVAQLNAAPLLYADANARIRHLLVDRVTVGATSTSTAMTRIAGSVEDLTLRAVTMTASGDSYVLDLPGWAAAAAVRRAALSGVRIVGDGGGLVSATAATHTLPHLDVADVRTVGAPWLVDLNTATELQLSKVDLEKATGGVAKVRRSGAAVIRGDGLRSTPGSRGVAIAPGGSVVSYVLDLAVDVSELVRADGSRATNTNAHLSCGTGPVRCAGLTWQHLQTGATY
;
A
#
# COMPACT_ATOMS: atom_id res chain seq x y z
N MET A 1 -80.64 36.86 -17.16
CA MET A 1 -80.72 35.38 -17.22
C MET A 1 -80.06 34.86 -15.94
N ILE A 2 -80.79 34.19 -15.03
CA ILE A 2 -80.97 32.72 -14.97
C ILE A 2 -79.63 32.03 -14.65
N THR A 3 -79.38 31.40 -13.49
CA THR A 3 -80.13 31.23 -12.21
C THR A 3 -79.11 30.97 -11.07
N ARG A 4 -79.33 31.31 -9.78
CA ARG A 4 -79.98 30.51 -8.69
C ARG A 4 -79.67 28.99 -8.74
N ARG A 5 -79.49 28.20 -7.67
CA ARG A 5 -79.32 28.31 -6.19
C ARG A 5 -78.79 26.90 -5.73
N THR A 6 -78.55 26.49 -4.47
CA THR A 6 -78.97 26.92 -3.12
C THR A 6 -77.90 26.52 -2.07
N LEU A 7 -78.01 27.09 -0.86
CA LEU A 7 -77.48 26.55 0.42
C LEU A 7 -77.99 25.14 0.76
N LEU A 8 -77.21 24.39 1.56
CA LEU A 8 -77.69 23.74 2.79
C LEU A 8 -76.50 23.38 3.70
N ALA A 9 -76.75 23.24 5.01
CA ALA A 9 -75.73 22.92 6.01
C ALA A 9 -76.27 21.87 7.00
N THR A 10 -75.39 21.02 7.51
CA THR A 10 -75.64 20.14 8.66
C THR A 10 -74.39 20.08 9.52
N ALA A 11 -74.59 20.13 10.84
CA ALA A 11 -73.52 19.88 11.82
C ALA A 11 -73.41 18.38 12.09
N GLY A 12 -72.19 17.91 12.32
CA GLY A 12 -71.91 16.52 12.71
C GLY A 12 -70.57 16.45 13.42
N GLY A 13 -70.60 16.57 14.75
CA GLY A 13 -69.38 16.45 15.56
C GLY A 13 -69.02 14.98 15.77
N LEU A 14 -67.75 14.63 15.52
CA LEU A 14 -67.18 13.37 15.97
C LEU A 14 -65.78 13.64 16.55
N VAL A 15 -65.60 13.30 17.82
CA VAL A 15 -64.29 13.36 18.49
C VAL A 15 -63.60 12.02 18.26
N LEU A 16 -62.45 12.05 17.59
CA LEU A 16 -61.49 10.95 17.60
C LEU A 16 -60.10 11.49 17.88
N ALA A 17 -59.45 10.96 18.92
CA ALA A 17 -58.07 11.27 19.24
C ALA A 17 -57.12 10.43 18.37
N GLY A 18 -56.04 11.04 17.89
CA GLY A 18 -55.05 10.40 17.03
C GLY A 18 -53.93 11.37 16.67
N GLY A 19 -52.93 11.48 17.54
CA GLY A 19 -51.82 12.41 17.35
C GLY A 19 -50.86 11.94 16.26
N ALA A 20 -50.80 12.69 15.15
CA ALA A 20 -49.76 12.57 14.13
C ALA A 20 -49.05 13.92 13.99
N VAL A 21 -48.10 14.21 14.89
CA VAL A 21 -47.25 15.40 14.79
C VAL A 21 -46.24 15.16 13.67
N LEU A 22 -46.57 15.62 12.47
CA LEU A 22 -45.60 15.80 11.41
C LEU A 22 -44.61 16.88 11.87
N ALA A 23 -43.39 16.45 12.23
CA ALA A 23 -42.30 17.34 12.60
C ALA A 23 -41.78 18.06 11.34
N GLY A 24 -42.44 19.15 10.98
CA GLY A 24 -42.03 20.00 9.86
C GLY A 24 -40.76 20.78 10.17
N ASP A 25 -39.89 20.90 9.16
CA ASP A 25 -38.62 21.63 9.27
C ASP A 25 -38.83 23.06 9.76
N SER A 26 -38.27 23.36 10.94
CA SER A 26 -38.30 24.69 11.55
C SER A 26 -36.89 25.28 11.55
N PRO A 27 -36.58 26.25 10.68
CA PRO A 27 -35.24 26.82 10.59
C PRO A 27 -34.91 27.69 11.82
N SER A 28 -33.62 27.70 12.18
CA SER A 28 -32.94 28.73 12.99
C SER A 28 -33.65 29.20 14.27
N ARG A 29 -33.27 28.62 15.41
CA ARG A 29 -33.06 29.44 16.63
C ARG A 29 -31.74 30.19 16.48
N GLU A 30 -31.80 31.51 16.40
CA GLU A 30 -30.60 32.37 16.47
C GLU A 30 -30.06 32.38 17.90
N GLY A 31 -29.19 31.42 18.22
CA GLY A 31 -28.52 31.34 19.51
C GLY A 31 -27.80 30.01 19.68
N ALA A 32 -26.56 30.05 20.17
CA ALA A 32 -25.87 28.84 20.60
C ALA A 32 -26.39 28.42 21.99
N VAL A 33 -26.78 27.16 22.16
CA VAL A 33 -27.07 26.60 23.47
C VAL A 33 -25.75 26.41 24.21
N LEU A 34 -25.62 27.09 25.35
CA LEU A 34 -24.46 26.90 26.22
C LEU A 34 -24.67 25.66 27.07
N LEU A 35 -23.64 24.81 27.17
CA LEU A 35 -23.60 23.75 28.16
C LEU A 35 -23.51 24.38 29.57
N PRO A 36 -24.11 23.75 30.60
CA PRO A 36 -24.01 24.22 31.98
C PRO A 36 -22.55 24.23 32.46
N PRO A 37 -22.19 25.03 33.49
CA PRO A 37 -20.90 24.88 34.15
C PRO A 37 -20.77 23.46 34.75
N PRO A 38 -19.56 22.88 34.85
CA PRO A 38 -19.37 21.60 35.51
C PRO A 38 -19.86 21.61 36.96
N SER A 39 -20.53 20.54 37.38
CA SER A 39 -21.09 20.36 38.72
C SER A 39 -20.06 20.00 39.79
N GLY A 40 -18.89 19.47 39.37
CA GLY A 40 -17.92 18.82 40.26
C GLY A 40 -18.22 17.35 40.54
N GLY A 41 -19.26 16.79 39.91
CA GLY A 41 -19.58 15.36 39.86
C GLY A 41 -20.03 14.97 38.45
N ASP A 42 -20.90 13.97 38.32
CA ASP A 42 -21.39 13.49 37.02
C ASP A 42 -22.31 14.52 36.33
N ASP A 43 -21.82 15.06 35.21
CA ASP A 43 -22.48 16.06 34.40
C ASP A 43 -23.36 15.45 33.27
N THR A 44 -23.31 14.12 33.05
CA THR A 44 -23.92 13.42 31.91
C THR A 44 -25.36 13.85 31.64
N ALA A 45 -26.22 13.88 32.66
CA ALA A 45 -27.65 14.19 32.50
C ALA A 45 -27.87 15.65 32.06
N ALA A 46 -27.12 16.59 32.62
CA ALA A 46 -27.24 18.01 32.32
C ALA A 46 -26.65 18.35 30.93
N LEU A 47 -25.56 17.69 30.56
CA LEU A 47 -24.95 17.79 29.23
C LEU A 47 -25.85 17.21 28.13
N ASN A 48 -26.40 16.00 28.33
CA ASN A 48 -27.33 15.41 27.36
C ASN A 48 -28.64 16.20 27.23
N ALA A 49 -29.15 16.79 28.32
CA ALA A 49 -30.29 17.70 28.24
C ALA A 49 -29.99 18.95 27.39
N ALA A 50 -28.79 19.53 27.52
CA ALA A 50 -28.36 20.68 26.72
C ALA A 50 -28.08 20.31 25.24
N LEU A 51 -27.51 19.13 24.98
CA LEU A 51 -27.29 18.59 23.63
C LEU A 51 -28.63 18.35 22.89
N LEU A 52 -29.64 17.81 23.59
CA LEU A 52 -30.99 17.64 23.07
C LEU A 52 -31.69 18.99 22.84
N ALA A 53 -31.55 19.94 23.77
CA ALA A 53 -32.15 21.27 23.64
C ALA A 53 -31.53 22.14 22.53
N GLY A 54 -30.29 21.86 22.13
CA GLY A 54 -29.57 22.49 21.02
C GLY A 54 -29.48 21.64 19.75
N ALA A 55 -30.24 20.54 19.66
CA ALA A 55 -30.26 19.68 18.48
C ALA A 55 -30.65 20.47 17.21
N GLY A 56 -29.93 20.23 16.10
CA GLY A 56 -30.11 20.99 14.86
C GLY A 56 -29.54 22.43 14.89
N GLY A 57 -28.82 22.80 15.95
CA GLY A 57 -28.22 24.13 16.14
C GLY A 57 -26.74 24.08 16.55
N THR A 58 -26.27 25.14 17.19
CA THR A 58 -24.93 25.16 17.81
C THR A 58 -25.04 24.90 19.31
N VAL A 59 -24.23 23.97 19.82
CA VAL A 59 -24.03 23.72 21.25
C VAL A 59 -22.58 24.08 21.60
N ARG A 60 -22.34 24.78 22.71
CA ARG A 60 -21.00 25.25 23.09
C ARG A 60 -20.69 25.03 24.58
N GLY A 61 -19.55 24.43 24.86
CA GLY A 61 -18.97 24.37 26.21
C GLY A 61 -18.37 25.72 26.66
N PRO A 62 -18.41 26.06 27.96
CA PRO A 62 -17.66 27.17 28.52
C PRO A 62 -16.15 26.93 28.41
N HIS A 63 -15.38 28.02 28.35
CA HIS A 63 -13.92 27.95 28.36
C HIS A 63 -13.41 27.33 29.68
N ASP A 64 -12.33 26.54 29.62
CA ASP A 64 -11.72 25.79 30.73
C ASP A 64 -12.65 24.80 31.47
N ALA A 65 -13.86 24.53 30.97
CA ALA A 65 -14.80 23.61 31.59
C ALA A 65 -14.26 22.16 31.61
N ARG A 66 -14.24 21.55 32.80
CA ARG A 66 -13.78 20.17 33.03
C ARG A 66 -14.95 19.32 33.50
N TYR A 67 -15.55 18.58 32.58
CA TYR A 67 -16.72 17.75 32.83
C TYR A 67 -16.34 16.32 33.19
N GLN A 68 -17.12 15.70 34.07
CA GLN A 68 -17.11 14.25 34.29
C GLN A 68 -18.40 13.65 33.74
N VAL A 69 -18.31 12.48 33.11
CA VAL A 69 -19.47 11.76 32.56
C VAL A 69 -19.43 10.29 32.92
N SER A 70 -20.60 9.71 33.22
CA SER A 70 -20.78 8.26 33.52
C SER A 70 -21.47 7.47 32.39
N ALA A 71 -22.12 8.17 31.44
CA ALA A 71 -22.74 7.56 30.27
C ALA A 71 -22.51 8.41 29.01
N PRO A 72 -22.75 7.87 27.79
CA PRO A 72 -22.40 8.54 26.54
C PRO A 72 -23.08 9.89 26.39
N LEU A 73 -22.30 10.88 25.93
CA LEU A 73 -22.85 12.12 25.40
C LEU A 73 -23.38 11.88 23.98
N VAL A 74 -24.62 12.29 23.72
CA VAL A 74 -25.34 11.99 22.47
C VAL A 74 -25.50 13.26 21.64
N VAL A 75 -24.88 13.28 20.46
CA VAL A 75 -25.02 14.38 19.49
C VAL A 75 -26.10 14.04 18.47
N HIS A 76 -27.04 14.96 18.25
CA HIS A 76 -28.16 14.79 17.33
C HIS A 76 -27.85 15.37 15.94
N SER A 77 -28.57 14.93 14.91
CA SER A 77 -28.53 15.51 13.56
C SER A 77 -28.55 17.04 13.53
N GLY A 78 -27.81 17.63 12.59
CA GLY A 78 -27.70 19.07 12.36
C GLY A 78 -26.93 19.85 13.44
N THR A 79 -26.36 19.16 14.44
CA THR A 79 -25.75 19.83 15.61
C THR A 79 -24.27 20.11 15.40
N THR A 80 -23.86 21.36 15.64
CA THR A 80 -22.45 21.76 15.77
C THR A 80 -22.08 21.90 17.24
N LEU A 81 -21.35 20.93 17.78
CA LEU A 81 -20.82 20.91 19.14
C LEU A 81 -19.42 21.54 19.20
N ILE A 82 -19.23 22.58 20.01
CA ILE A 82 -17.98 23.32 20.17
C ILE A 82 -17.46 23.16 21.60
N MET A 83 -16.36 22.41 21.77
CA MET A 83 -15.72 22.08 23.04
C MET A 83 -14.28 22.62 23.14
N SER A 84 -13.90 23.57 22.27
CA SER A 84 -12.59 24.23 22.31
C SER A 84 -12.29 24.84 23.69
N GLY A 85 -11.27 24.32 24.38
CA GLY A 85 -10.91 24.72 25.75
C GLY A 85 -11.55 23.88 26.86
N CYS A 86 -12.47 22.96 26.54
CA CYS A 86 -13.07 22.04 27.50
C CYS A 86 -12.29 20.73 27.61
N THR A 87 -12.44 20.05 28.74
CA THR A 87 -12.09 18.63 28.93
C THR A 87 -13.36 17.86 29.30
N VAL A 88 -13.55 16.68 28.73
CA VAL A 88 -14.62 15.74 29.11
C VAL A 88 -13.97 14.40 29.45
N THR A 89 -14.18 13.92 30.68
CA THR A 89 -13.61 12.67 31.17
C THR A 89 -14.70 11.63 31.42
N LEU A 90 -14.64 10.50 30.73
CA LEU A 90 -15.41 9.30 31.08
C LEU A 90 -14.80 8.67 32.34
N VAL A 91 -15.58 8.56 33.41
CA VAL A 91 -15.09 8.11 34.72
C VAL A 91 -14.99 6.58 34.81
N ALA A 92 -14.23 6.07 35.79
CA ALA A 92 -14.10 4.64 36.06
C ALA A 92 -15.47 3.93 36.20
N ASP A 93 -15.50 2.62 35.92
CA ASP A 93 -16.68 1.75 35.96
C ASP A 93 -17.86 2.10 35.02
N SER A 94 -17.78 3.20 34.25
CA SER A 94 -18.84 3.65 33.31
C SER A 94 -19.17 2.67 32.18
N ALA A 95 -18.25 1.76 31.85
CA ALA A 95 -18.41 0.63 30.92
C ALA A 95 -18.99 0.94 29.51
N CYS A 96 -18.84 2.17 29.01
CA CYS A 96 -19.53 2.66 27.80
C CYS A 96 -18.65 3.51 26.86
N ASN A 97 -19.26 4.10 25.82
CA ASN A 97 -18.62 5.07 24.93
C ASN A 97 -18.68 6.48 25.57
N LEU A 98 -17.70 7.36 25.31
CA LEU A 98 -17.72 8.73 25.86
C LEU A 98 -18.66 9.63 25.04
N LEU A 99 -18.51 9.63 23.71
CA LEU A 99 -19.26 10.48 22.79
C LEU A 99 -19.79 9.66 21.61
N THR A 100 -21.06 9.89 21.24
CA THR A 100 -21.75 9.14 20.19
C THR A 100 -22.87 9.96 19.53
N ASN A 101 -23.58 9.38 18.55
CA ASN A 101 -24.73 10.01 17.89
C ASN A 101 -26.05 9.27 18.18
N ALA A 102 -27.18 9.97 18.01
CA ALA A 102 -28.51 9.44 18.34
C ALA A 102 -28.86 8.12 17.62
N ALA A 103 -28.48 7.96 16.35
CA ALA A 103 -28.76 6.76 15.57
C ALA A 103 -28.02 5.48 16.03
N VAL A 104 -27.05 5.60 16.95
CA VAL A 104 -26.42 4.45 17.63
C VAL A 104 -27.38 3.76 18.61
N THR A 105 -28.24 4.52 19.29
CA THR A 105 -29.18 3.99 20.30
C THR A 105 -30.63 3.96 19.80
N ALA A 106 -31.06 4.97 19.04
CA ALA A 106 -32.42 5.07 18.52
C ALA A 106 -32.62 4.37 17.14
N GLY A 107 -31.52 4.03 16.45
CA GLY A 107 -31.57 3.59 15.06
C GLY A 107 -31.83 4.74 14.07
N GLY A 108 -32.13 4.41 12.81
CA GLY A 108 -32.22 5.39 11.72
C GLY A 108 -30.84 5.80 11.18
N ARG A 109 -30.73 7.04 10.68
CA ARG A 109 -29.48 7.63 10.16
C ARG A 109 -29.45 9.13 10.49
N ASP A 110 -28.38 9.56 11.17
CA ASP A 110 -28.10 10.95 11.46
C ASP A 110 -27.47 11.68 10.26
N ARG A 111 -27.51 13.02 10.27
CA ARG A 111 -26.84 13.87 9.27
C ARG A 111 -26.27 15.15 9.89
N ASP A 112 -25.29 15.76 9.24
CA ASP A 112 -24.82 17.14 9.53
C ASP A 112 -24.33 17.35 10.97
N ILE A 113 -23.62 16.35 11.54
CA ILE A 113 -23.02 16.45 12.86
C ILE A 113 -21.60 17.02 12.74
N THR A 114 -21.28 18.06 13.50
CA THR A 114 -19.92 18.61 13.61
C THR A 114 -19.48 18.69 15.08
N VAL A 115 -18.27 18.22 15.38
CA VAL A 115 -17.62 18.35 16.71
C VAL A 115 -16.29 19.08 16.55
N ILE A 116 -16.10 20.17 17.31
CA ILE A 116 -14.94 21.06 17.22
C ILE A 116 -14.26 21.19 18.58
N GLY A 117 -12.98 20.82 18.65
CA GLY A 117 -12.13 21.01 19.82
C GLY A 117 -12.40 20.07 21.00
N GLY A 118 -11.74 20.37 22.12
CA GLY A 118 -11.86 19.66 23.39
C GLY A 118 -10.86 18.52 23.55
N THR A 119 -10.53 18.23 24.81
CA THR A 119 -9.80 17.01 25.20
C THR A 119 -10.81 15.98 25.70
N TRP A 120 -10.80 14.81 25.06
CA TRP A 120 -11.74 13.72 25.27
C TRP A 120 -11.00 12.56 25.92
N VAL A 121 -11.20 12.37 27.23
CA VAL A 121 -10.40 11.48 28.07
C VAL A 121 -11.21 10.23 28.44
N ARG A 122 -10.71 9.05 28.05
CA ARG A 122 -11.15 7.79 28.67
C ARG A 122 -10.19 7.44 29.80
N ALA A 123 -10.65 7.58 31.04
CA ALA A 123 -9.85 7.30 32.22
C ALA A 123 -9.42 5.82 32.32
N GLU A 124 -8.46 5.56 33.21
CA GLU A 124 -8.18 4.20 33.68
C GLU A 124 -9.41 3.64 34.41
N GLY A 125 -9.62 2.32 34.34
CA GLY A 125 -10.72 1.64 35.05
C GLY A 125 -12.12 1.85 34.47
N VAL A 126 -12.30 2.56 33.34
CA VAL A 126 -13.62 2.73 32.69
C VAL A 126 -14.27 1.39 32.32
N GLY A 127 -13.48 0.38 31.96
CA GLY A 127 -13.96 -0.95 31.60
C GLY A 127 -14.82 -0.96 30.33
N GLY A 128 -15.77 -1.89 30.27
CA GLY A 128 -16.64 -2.16 29.11
C GLY A 128 -16.29 -3.45 28.38
N ALA A 129 -17.10 -3.80 27.37
CA ALA A 129 -16.88 -4.96 26.51
C ALA A 129 -17.33 -4.67 25.07
N GLY A 130 -16.67 -5.30 24.09
CA GLY A 130 -16.98 -5.13 22.67
C GLY A 130 -16.99 -3.66 22.24
N VAL A 131 -18.00 -3.24 21.47
CA VAL A 131 -18.15 -1.85 20.97
C VAL A 131 -18.19 -0.76 22.06
N HIS A 132 -18.41 -1.13 23.33
CA HIS A 132 -18.33 -0.19 24.46
C HIS A 132 -16.88 0.19 24.85
N LEU A 133 -15.89 -0.51 24.29
CA LEU A 133 -14.46 -0.20 24.42
C LEU A 133 -13.99 0.88 23.42
N HIS A 134 -14.88 1.49 22.63
CA HIS A 134 -14.52 2.61 21.75
C HIS A 134 -14.79 3.95 22.44
N THR A 135 -13.93 4.95 22.26
CA THR A 135 -14.02 6.20 23.03
C THR A 135 -14.94 7.22 22.36
N LEU A 136 -14.72 7.57 21.08
CA LEU A 136 -15.71 8.24 20.22
C LEU A 136 -16.29 7.21 19.25
N ARG A 137 -17.59 6.89 19.32
CA ARG A 137 -18.23 5.90 18.43
C ARG A 137 -19.36 6.51 17.62
N TRP A 138 -19.22 6.50 16.31
CA TRP A 138 -20.17 7.06 15.35
C TRP A 138 -20.72 5.95 14.45
N ARG A 139 -22.06 5.88 14.31
CA ARG A 139 -22.72 4.96 13.37
C ARG A 139 -23.86 5.63 12.61
N ARG A 140 -24.01 5.26 11.34
CA ARG A 140 -25.13 5.71 10.49
C ARG A 140 -25.21 7.23 10.37
N VAL A 141 -24.13 7.88 9.93
CA VAL A 141 -24.05 9.34 9.83
C VAL A 141 -23.67 9.80 8.43
N ASP A 142 -24.41 10.76 7.87
CA ASP A 142 -24.02 11.53 6.68
C ASP A 142 -23.38 12.86 7.09
N ARG A 143 -22.30 13.28 6.41
CA ARG A 143 -21.64 14.58 6.60
C ARG A 143 -21.17 14.82 8.06
N LEU A 144 -20.60 13.80 8.69
CA LEU A 144 -19.94 13.89 10.00
C LEU A 144 -18.62 14.65 9.90
N ALA A 145 -18.35 15.58 10.82
CA ALA A 145 -17.10 16.34 10.84
C ALA A 145 -16.48 16.44 12.25
N LEU A 146 -15.35 15.76 12.48
CA LEU A 146 -14.55 15.82 13.70
C LEU A 146 -13.31 16.71 13.46
N LYS A 147 -13.14 17.77 14.27
CA LYS A 147 -12.19 18.86 13.96
C LYS A 147 -11.41 19.31 15.20
N GLY A 148 -10.09 19.14 15.22
CA GLY A 148 -9.22 19.75 16.24
C GLY A 148 -9.30 19.10 17.63
N LEU A 149 -9.64 17.82 17.71
CA LEU A 149 -9.84 17.11 18.98
C LEU A 149 -8.48 16.62 19.54
N ALA A 150 -8.34 16.63 20.86
CA ALA A 150 -7.39 15.77 21.56
C ALA A 150 -8.13 14.55 22.12
N VAL A 151 -7.60 13.35 21.93
CA VAL A 151 -8.16 12.11 22.49
C VAL A 151 -7.07 11.39 23.28
N GLU A 152 -7.38 11.06 24.53
CA GLU A 152 -6.43 10.53 25.51
C GLU A 152 -7.06 9.30 26.19
N THR A 153 -6.40 8.15 26.16
CA THR A 153 -6.99 6.89 26.65
C THR A 153 -5.97 6.03 27.40
N ALA A 154 -6.36 5.53 28.58
CA ALA A 154 -5.50 4.70 29.41
C ALA A 154 -5.56 3.21 29.06
N SER A 155 -6.77 2.70 28.75
CA SER A 155 -7.02 1.27 28.48
C SER A 155 -8.33 1.08 27.70
N ASP A 156 -8.26 0.82 26.38
CA ASP A 156 -9.43 0.67 25.51
C ASP A 156 -9.12 0.07 24.12
N LYS A 157 -10.06 0.25 23.19
CA LYS A 157 -9.92 0.01 21.75
C LYS A 157 -9.98 1.37 21.02
N TYR A 158 -10.72 1.47 19.92
CA TYR A 158 -10.61 2.57 18.96
C TYR A 158 -10.94 3.94 19.57
N ALA A 159 -10.00 4.88 19.47
CA ALA A 159 -10.17 6.24 19.95
C ALA A 159 -11.28 6.97 19.18
N ILE A 160 -11.32 6.82 17.85
CA ILE A 160 -12.42 7.22 16.96
C ILE A 160 -12.85 6.02 16.11
N SER A 161 -14.00 5.43 16.42
CA SER A 161 -14.64 4.39 15.60
C SER A 161 -15.73 4.99 14.70
N LEU A 162 -15.60 4.78 13.40
CA LEU A 162 -16.57 5.17 12.37
C LEU A 162 -17.15 3.92 11.72
N GLY A 163 -18.44 3.90 11.38
CA GLY A 163 -19.03 2.80 10.61
C GLY A 163 -20.43 3.11 10.07
N ASP A 164 -20.77 2.61 8.89
CA ASP A 164 -21.95 3.06 8.13
C ASP A 164 -21.97 4.60 7.93
N VAL A 165 -20.85 5.19 7.50
CA VAL A 165 -20.68 6.66 7.40
C VAL A 165 -20.43 7.16 5.98
N THR A 166 -20.96 8.35 5.67
CA THR A 166 -20.87 8.98 4.33
C THR A 166 -20.39 10.42 4.46
N ASP A 167 -19.57 10.90 3.52
CA ASP A 167 -19.05 12.30 3.47
C ASP A 167 -18.36 12.75 4.78
N THR A 168 -17.62 11.83 5.42
CA THR A 168 -17.08 12.03 6.77
C THR A 168 -15.68 12.63 6.76
N THR A 169 -15.45 13.66 7.57
CA THR A 169 -14.16 14.35 7.72
C THR A 169 -13.63 14.26 9.15
N VAL A 170 -12.43 13.73 9.35
CA VAL A 170 -11.72 13.71 10.64
C VAL A 170 -10.40 14.47 10.46
N THR A 171 -10.24 15.61 11.15
CA THR A 171 -9.14 16.55 10.86
C THR A 171 -8.47 17.09 12.12
N ARG A 172 -7.13 17.21 12.08
CA ARG A 172 -6.29 17.83 13.11
C ARG A 172 -6.49 17.18 14.49
N ILE A 173 -6.34 15.86 14.56
CA ILE A 173 -6.52 15.08 15.79
C ILE A 173 -5.17 14.84 16.47
N ARG A 174 -5.14 15.03 17.79
CA ARG A 174 -3.99 14.69 18.65
C ARG A 174 -4.31 13.45 19.48
N PHE A 175 -3.49 12.42 19.36
CA PHE A 175 -3.65 11.15 20.08
C PHE A 175 -2.62 10.97 21.19
N ALA A 176 -3.09 10.45 22.32
CA ALA A 176 -2.28 9.72 23.31
C ALA A 176 -3.11 8.52 23.78
N VAL A 177 -3.20 7.48 22.94
CA VAL A 177 -4.25 6.44 23.05
C VAL A 177 -3.68 5.02 23.03
N HIS A 178 -4.36 4.10 23.72
CA HIS A 178 -3.90 2.73 23.98
C HIS A 178 -4.03 1.77 22.78
N SER A 179 -4.98 2.02 21.87
CA SER A 179 -5.20 1.21 20.65
C SER A 179 -5.18 2.15 19.43
N ASP A 180 -6.13 2.00 18.52
CA ASP A 180 -6.15 2.64 17.21
C ASP A 180 -6.58 4.12 17.29
N GLY A 181 -6.03 4.95 16.40
CA GLY A 181 -6.38 6.36 16.29
C GLY A 181 -7.74 6.58 15.62
N VAL A 182 -7.85 6.24 14.33
CA VAL A 182 -9.12 6.28 13.58
C VAL A 182 -9.38 4.92 12.92
N HIS A 183 -10.47 4.28 13.31
CA HIS A 183 -10.87 2.97 12.81
C HIS A 183 -12.13 3.12 11.94
N ILE A 184 -12.03 2.77 10.65
CA ILE A 184 -13.08 2.94 9.63
C ILE A 184 -13.66 1.58 9.27
N GLN A 185 -14.81 1.28 9.86
CA GLN A 185 -15.56 0.06 9.65
C GLN A 185 -16.54 0.19 8.47
N GLY A 186 -16.81 -0.93 7.79
CA GLY A 186 -17.73 -0.96 6.65
C GLY A 186 -19.22 -0.80 7.03
N PRO A 187 -20.08 -0.34 6.11
CA PRO A 187 -19.74 0.36 4.88
C PRO A 187 -19.27 1.79 5.20
N ALA A 188 -18.47 2.39 4.33
CA ALA A 188 -18.16 3.81 4.41
C ALA A 188 -17.90 4.41 3.02
N ALA A 189 -18.25 5.66 2.80
CA ALA A 189 -18.08 6.33 1.51
C ALA A 189 -17.61 7.78 1.66
N ARG A 190 -16.67 8.19 0.80
CA ARG A 190 -16.18 9.58 0.70
C ARG A 190 -15.65 10.10 2.04
N THR A 191 -14.67 9.39 2.60
CA THR A 191 -14.08 9.75 3.91
C THR A 191 -12.74 10.48 3.73
N ARG A 192 -12.47 11.46 4.62
CA ARG A 192 -11.20 12.20 4.64
C ARG A 192 -10.63 12.25 6.06
N ILE A 193 -9.49 11.62 6.26
CA ILE A 193 -8.74 11.61 7.51
C ILE A 193 -7.46 12.43 7.30
N SER A 194 -7.22 13.47 8.10
CA SER A 194 -6.13 14.41 7.83
C SER A 194 -5.51 15.05 9.08
N GLY A 195 -4.19 15.23 9.08
CA GLY A 195 -3.49 16.00 10.11
C GLY A 195 -3.44 15.29 11.47
N LEU A 196 -3.06 14.02 11.47
CA LEU A 196 -2.97 13.19 12.68
C LEU A 196 -1.60 13.37 13.35
N ARG A 197 -1.58 13.58 14.67
CA ARG A 197 -0.37 13.82 15.48
C ARG A 197 -0.43 13.08 16.81
N GLY A 198 0.73 12.77 17.39
CA GLY A 198 0.84 12.16 18.73
C GLY A 198 1.27 10.69 18.67
N ALA A 199 0.65 9.83 19.47
CA ALA A 199 0.96 8.41 19.55
C ALA A 199 -0.28 7.50 19.66
N THR A 200 -0.19 6.30 19.07
CA THR A 200 -1.21 5.23 19.12
C THR A 200 -0.58 3.90 19.52
N GLY A 201 -1.21 3.17 20.45
CA GLY A 201 -0.76 1.87 20.92
C GLY A 201 -1.09 0.70 19.98
N ASP A 202 -1.93 0.95 18.97
CA ASP A 202 -2.16 0.09 17.81
C ASP A 202 -2.24 0.99 16.54
N ASP A 203 -2.84 0.52 15.45
CA ASP A 203 -2.84 1.21 14.15
C ASP A 203 -3.31 2.68 14.20
N THR A 204 -2.55 3.62 13.61
CA THR A 204 -2.95 5.04 13.63
C THR A 204 -4.20 5.31 12.80
N VAL A 205 -4.32 4.68 11.62
CA VAL A 205 -5.58 4.59 10.87
C VAL A 205 -5.77 3.16 10.38
N ALA A 206 -6.95 2.59 10.60
CA ALA A 206 -7.33 1.27 10.09
C ALA A 206 -8.59 1.35 9.24
N ILE A 207 -8.64 0.58 8.14
CA ILE A 207 -9.83 0.34 7.32
C ILE A 207 -10.18 -1.15 7.42
N THR A 208 -11.38 -1.44 7.94
CA THR A 208 -11.90 -2.78 8.25
C THR A 208 -13.32 -2.93 7.69
N PRO A 209 -13.47 -3.26 6.39
CA PRO A 209 -14.78 -3.40 5.75
C PRO A 209 -15.68 -4.46 6.42
N GLN A 210 -15.06 -5.42 7.11
CA GLN A 210 -15.62 -6.14 8.26
C GLN A 210 -14.52 -6.26 9.34
N ASP A 211 -14.88 -6.35 10.62
CA ASP A 211 -13.97 -6.17 11.77
C ASP A 211 -14.01 -7.35 12.78
N TRP A 212 -13.24 -7.30 13.87
CA TRP A 212 -13.18 -8.32 14.93
C TRP A 212 -14.54 -8.59 15.56
N GLN A 213 -14.85 -9.86 15.88
CA GLN A 213 -16.17 -10.31 16.37
C GLN A 213 -16.78 -9.49 17.52
N ALA A 214 -15.96 -8.88 18.38
CA ALA A 214 -16.38 -8.09 19.52
C ALA A 214 -16.77 -6.64 19.15
N TYR A 215 -16.32 -6.17 17.99
CA TYR A 215 -16.48 -4.80 17.48
C TYR A 215 -17.31 -4.77 16.17
N ASP A 216 -17.56 -5.94 15.57
CA ASP A 216 -18.32 -6.17 14.32
C ASP A 216 -19.84 -5.85 14.45
N ASP A 217 -20.20 -4.57 14.55
CA ASP A 217 -21.59 -4.08 14.64
C ASP A 217 -22.17 -3.52 13.33
N VAL A 218 -21.31 -3.19 12.36
CA VAL A 218 -21.64 -2.85 10.97
C VAL A 218 -20.59 -3.43 10.02
N ARG A 219 -20.99 -3.74 8.78
CA ARG A 219 -20.08 -4.25 7.73
C ARG A 219 -20.56 -3.90 6.33
N GLY A 220 -19.62 -3.76 5.40
CA GLY A 220 -19.88 -3.43 4.01
C GLY A 220 -18.66 -2.84 3.32
N THR A 221 -18.78 -2.44 2.05
CA THR A 221 -17.66 -1.83 1.31
C THR A 221 -17.25 -0.48 1.90
N VAL A 222 -15.95 -0.27 2.12
CA VAL A 222 -15.35 1.05 2.37
C VAL A 222 -14.80 1.60 1.05
N THR A 223 -15.12 2.85 0.71
CA THR A 223 -14.72 3.41 -0.58
C THR A 223 -14.54 4.93 -0.61
N ASP A 224 -13.79 5.42 -1.59
CA ASP A 224 -13.45 6.84 -1.78
C ASP A 224 -12.83 7.46 -0.52
N THR A 225 -11.74 6.87 -0.04
CA THR A 225 -11.11 7.25 1.24
C THR A 225 -9.76 7.93 1.03
N LEU A 226 -9.62 9.15 1.54
CA LEU A 226 -8.36 9.91 1.55
C LEU A 226 -7.79 9.97 2.97
N ILE A 227 -6.59 9.43 3.16
CA ILE A 227 -5.81 9.53 4.40
C ILE A 227 -4.57 10.36 4.10
N GLU A 228 -4.35 11.46 4.81
CA GLU A 228 -3.22 12.35 4.51
C GLU A 228 -2.63 13.09 5.72
N ASP A 229 -1.40 13.58 5.60
CA ASP A 229 -0.70 14.33 6.64
C ASP A 229 -0.71 13.58 7.99
N VAL A 230 -0.18 12.36 7.96
CA VAL A 230 -0.03 11.49 9.14
C VAL A 230 1.40 11.63 9.65
N SER A 231 1.54 12.01 10.92
CA SER A 231 2.83 12.20 11.59
C SER A 231 2.70 11.78 13.06
N VAL A 232 2.74 10.45 13.28
CA VAL A 232 2.40 9.77 14.53
C VAL A 232 3.48 8.74 14.88
N ALA A 233 3.59 8.40 16.16
CA ALA A 233 4.30 7.21 16.61
C ALA A 233 3.29 6.08 16.93
N SER A 234 3.26 5.04 16.10
CA SER A 234 2.41 3.87 16.26
C SER A 234 3.22 2.69 16.81
N LEU A 235 2.63 1.87 17.69
CA LEU A 235 3.21 0.56 18.06
C LEU A 235 2.85 -0.57 17.08
N ALA A 236 1.91 -0.32 16.16
CA ALA A 236 1.54 -1.19 15.04
C ALA A 236 1.81 -0.49 13.70
N ALA A 237 0.82 -0.32 12.81
CA ALA A 237 1.00 0.40 11.55
C ALA A 237 0.62 1.89 11.64
N LEU A 238 1.08 2.71 10.68
CA LEU A 238 0.56 4.07 10.51
C LEU A 238 -0.74 4.05 9.68
N VAL A 239 -0.83 3.20 8.66
CA VAL A 239 -2.10 2.92 7.96
C VAL A 239 -2.26 1.43 7.65
N LYS A 240 -3.34 0.82 8.16
CA LYS A 240 -3.80 -0.53 7.81
C LYS A 240 -5.02 -0.45 6.87
N VAL A 241 -5.01 -1.21 5.77
CA VAL A 241 -6.11 -1.28 4.80
C VAL A 241 -6.44 -2.75 4.51
N LEU A 242 -7.53 -3.25 5.09
CA LEU A 242 -7.95 -4.65 4.91
C LEU A 242 -9.08 -4.80 3.90
N GLY A 243 -9.25 -6.01 3.35
CA GLY A 243 -10.39 -6.34 2.50
C GLY A 243 -11.64 -6.75 3.30
N GLY A 244 -11.46 -7.65 4.28
CA GLY A 244 -12.51 -8.22 5.13
C GLY A 244 -13.37 -9.32 4.46
N SER A 245 -13.80 -10.35 5.19
CA SER A 245 -14.67 -11.40 4.66
C SER A 245 -15.89 -11.72 5.53
N PRO A 246 -17.02 -12.15 4.91
CA PRO A 246 -17.21 -12.43 3.48
C PRO A 246 -17.77 -11.26 2.67
N GLY A 247 -17.22 -11.04 1.47
CA GLY A 247 -17.83 -10.20 0.43
C GLY A 247 -17.72 -8.69 0.61
N THR A 248 -16.90 -8.21 1.54
CA THR A 248 -16.59 -6.78 1.72
C THR A 248 -15.29 -6.39 1.00
N ALA A 249 -15.01 -5.08 0.92
CA ALA A 249 -13.88 -4.55 0.17
C ALA A 249 -13.47 -3.14 0.61
N ALA A 250 -12.20 -2.78 0.38
CA ALA A 250 -11.68 -1.42 0.46
C ALA A 250 -11.28 -0.95 -0.96
N LEU A 251 -11.99 0.04 -1.50
CA LEU A 251 -11.92 0.42 -2.92
C LEU A 251 -11.69 1.92 -3.12
N ARG A 252 -10.73 2.33 -3.98
CA ARG A 252 -10.40 3.75 -4.23
C ARG A 252 -9.96 4.46 -2.94
N THR A 253 -8.81 4.02 -2.44
CA THR A 253 -8.17 4.58 -1.24
C THR A 253 -6.87 5.28 -1.63
N THR A 254 -6.69 6.51 -1.20
CA THR A 254 -5.44 7.27 -1.36
C THR A 254 -4.84 7.55 0.01
N VAL A 255 -3.59 7.16 0.20
CA VAL A 255 -2.79 7.46 1.40
C VAL A 255 -1.61 8.31 0.98
N ARG A 256 -1.43 9.50 1.57
CA ARG A 256 -0.35 10.41 1.15
C ARG A 256 0.26 11.29 2.24
N ASN A 257 1.52 11.69 2.08
CA ASN A 257 2.24 12.50 3.07
C ASN A 257 2.24 11.82 4.45
N VAL A 258 2.88 10.65 4.51
CA VAL A 258 3.00 9.82 5.72
C VAL A 258 4.43 9.87 6.22
N THR A 259 4.57 10.34 7.46
CA THR A 259 5.83 10.49 8.21
C THR A 259 5.67 9.92 9.62
N GLY A 260 6.75 9.87 10.39
CA GLY A 260 6.74 9.35 11.76
C GLY A 260 7.30 7.93 11.84
N LEU A 261 6.77 7.13 12.76
CA LEU A 261 7.36 5.85 13.15
C LEU A 261 6.28 4.80 13.37
N ALA A 262 6.41 3.65 12.71
CA ALA A 262 5.58 2.46 12.90
C ALA A 262 6.29 1.40 13.76
N GLY A 263 5.53 0.64 14.55
CA GLY A 263 6.05 -0.46 15.36
C GLY A 263 6.06 -1.81 14.64
N ASN A 264 5.27 -1.95 13.56
CA ASN A 264 5.44 -3.00 12.56
C ASN A 264 5.71 -2.40 11.15
N ASN A 265 4.70 -2.03 10.37
CA ASN A 265 4.84 -1.59 8.99
C ASN A 265 4.32 -0.15 8.83
N VAL A 266 4.90 0.66 7.94
CA VAL A 266 4.34 2.02 7.71
C VAL A 266 2.94 1.92 7.09
N ILE A 267 2.80 1.15 6.01
CA ILE A 267 1.53 0.78 5.38
C ILE A 267 1.39 -0.75 5.41
N TRP A 268 0.23 -1.26 5.82
CA TRP A 268 -0.14 -2.67 5.68
C TRP A 268 -1.43 -2.81 4.87
N VAL A 269 -1.39 -3.63 3.83
CA VAL A 269 -2.48 -3.88 2.88
C VAL A 269 -2.83 -5.37 2.86
N GLY A 270 -4.09 -5.73 3.13
CA GLY A 270 -4.58 -7.08 2.87
C GLY A 270 -5.37 -7.74 3.99
N ASP A 271 -4.74 -8.71 4.66
CA ASP A 271 -5.40 -9.68 5.55
C ASP A 271 -4.74 -9.68 6.93
N ASP A 272 -5.50 -9.40 7.99
CA ASP A 272 -5.04 -9.57 9.37
C ASP A 272 -5.54 -10.92 9.92
N THR A 273 -4.65 -11.91 9.98
CA THR A 273 -4.98 -13.31 10.32
C THR A 273 -5.19 -13.59 11.80
N ALA A 274 -5.19 -12.56 12.66
CA ALA A 274 -5.54 -12.73 14.07
C ALA A 274 -7.05 -13.02 14.28
N GLU A 275 -7.90 -12.62 13.33
CA GLU A 275 -9.34 -12.91 13.25
C GLU A 275 -9.68 -13.38 11.81
N TRP A 276 -10.76 -14.13 11.59
CA TRP A 276 -11.10 -14.62 10.25
C TRP A 276 -11.88 -13.59 9.42
N ARG A 277 -12.68 -12.73 10.07
CA ARG A 277 -13.39 -11.60 9.42
C ARG A 277 -12.46 -10.57 8.79
N THR A 278 -11.27 -10.40 9.34
CA THR A 278 -10.23 -9.46 8.88
C THR A 278 -9.31 -10.06 7.81
N VAL A 279 -9.59 -11.29 7.36
CA VAL A 279 -8.92 -11.97 6.24
C VAL A 279 -9.88 -12.03 5.05
N GLY A 280 -9.39 -11.82 3.83
CA GLY A 280 -10.17 -11.95 2.60
C GLY A 280 -10.78 -10.63 2.15
N GLY A 281 -11.83 -10.71 1.32
CA GLY A 281 -12.40 -9.55 0.64
C GLY A 281 -11.53 -9.10 -0.52
N ARG A 282 -11.58 -7.80 -0.85
CA ARG A 282 -10.78 -7.19 -1.91
C ARG A 282 -10.23 -5.83 -1.47
N VAL A 283 -8.94 -5.59 -1.68
CA VAL A 283 -8.38 -4.23 -1.71
C VAL A 283 -8.07 -3.88 -3.16
N ASP A 284 -8.56 -2.77 -3.70
CA ASP A 284 -8.34 -2.37 -5.11
C ASP A 284 -8.35 -0.84 -5.29
N ASP A 285 -7.66 -0.35 -6.31
CA ASP A 285 -7.45 1.07 -6.58
C ASP A 285 -6.84 1.81 -5.37
N LEU A 286 -5.79 1.21 -4.80
CA LEU A 286 -5.02 1.78 -3.70
C LEU A 286 -3.85 2.61 -4.24
N VAL A 287 -3.73 3.86 -3.79
CA VAL A 287 -2.62 4.76 -4.14
C VAL A 287 -1.89 5.19 -2.88
N LEU A 288 -0.56 5.01 -2.85
CA LEU A 288 0.34 5.35 -1.76
C LEU A 288 1.36 6.39 -2.26
N GLU A 289 1.35 7.61 -1.72
CA GLU A 289 2.15 8.73 -2.22
C GLU A 289 2.98 9.41 -1.12
N GLN A 290 4.18 9.89 -1.45
CA GLN A 290 4.93 10.81 -0.56
C GLN A 290 5.11 10.22 0.86
N VAL A 291 5.65 9.00 0.91
CA VAL A 291 5.86 8.25 2.17
C VAL A 291 7.34 8.32 2.55
N SER A 292 7.61 8.86 3.73
CA SER A 292 8.94 9.01 4.33
C SER A 292 8.91 8.78 5.85
N ALA A 293 8.15 7.76 6.28
CA ALA A 293 8.13 7.26 7.65
C ALA A 293 9.09 6.07 7.82
N GLY A 294 9.55 5.85 9.06
CA GLY A 294 10.36 4.68 9.44
C GLY A 294 9.56 3.60 10.15
N THR A 295 10.16 2.43 10.31
CA THR A 295 9.72 1.38 11.24
C THR A 295 10.73 1.26 12.40
N LEU A 296 10.32 0.64 13.51
CA LEU A 296 11.25 0.28 14.59
C LEU A 296 12.32 -0.71 14.06
N PRO A 297 13.58 -0.65 14.57
CA PRO A 297 14.65 -1.53 14.12
C PRO A 297 14.25 -3.02 14.08
N ASP A 298 14.60 -3.66 12.96
CA ASP A 298 14.28 -5.04 12.58
C ASP A 298 12.78 -5.42 12.52
N ARG A 299 11.84 -4.47 12.68
CA ARG A 299 10.39 -4.70 12.57
C ARG A 299 9.82 -4.15 11.26
N GLY A 300 9.16 -5.04 10.51
CA GLY A 300 8.32 -4.78 9.34
C GLY A 300 8.92 -3.98 8.17
N GLY A 301 8.15 -3.89 7.08
CA GLY A 301 8.50 -3.14 5.86
C GLY A 301 7.82 -1.78 5.80
N VAL A 302 8.18 -0.95 4.81
CA VAL A 302 7.47 0.33 4.59
C VAL A 302 6.09 0.06 3.98
N VAL A 303 5.97 -0.88 3.03
CA VAL A 303 4.69 -1.38 2.53
C VAL A 303 4.67 -2.90 2.58
N HIS A 304 3.74 -3.44 3.37
CA HIS A 304 3.47 -4.87 3.46
C HIS A 304 2.14 -5.20 2.77
N ILE A 305 2.17 -6.07 1.77
CA ILE A 305 1.00 -6.53 1.00
C ILE A 305 0.86 -8.04 1.21
N ASN A 306 -0.16 -8.49 1.94
CA ASN A 306 -0.39 -9.91 2.24
C ASN A 306 -1.81 -10.41 1.93
N GLY A 307 -2.64 -9.57 1.32
CA GLY A 307 -4.07 -9.86 1.08
C GLY A 307 -4.31 -10.98 0.08
N THR A 308 -5.30 -11.83 0.34
CA THR A 308 -5.67 -12.94 -0.55
C THR A 308 -6.35 -12.49 -1.86
N SER A 309 -6.89 -11.27 -1.93
CA SER A 309 -7.26 -10.62 -3.19
C SER A 309 -6.89 -9.14 -3.20
N VAL A 310 -5.87 -8.80 -4.00
CA VAL A 310 -5.41 -7.43 -4.18
C VAL A 310 -5.51 -7.07 -5.67
N GLY A 311 -6.16 -5.94 -5.96
CA GLY A 311 -6.31 -5.41 -7.30
C GLY A 311 -5.11 -4.57 -7.72
N ARG A 312 -5.37 -3.32 -8.10
CA ARG A 312 -4.35 -2.32 -8.44
C ARG A 312 -3.81 -1.65 -7.19
N VAL A 313 -2.49 -1.62 -7.05
CA VAL A 313 -1.75 -0.83 -6.07
C VAL A 313 -0.73 0.04 -6.79
N HIS A 314 -0.76 1.34 -6.55
CA HIS A 314 0.22 2.29 -7.07
C HIS A 314 0.98 2.94 -5.92
N ILE A 315 2.30 2.82 -5.92
CA ILE A 315 3.21 3.35 -4.92
C ILE A 315 4.12 4.37 -5.59
N ARG A 316 4.16 5.63 -5.11
CA ARG A 316 4.98 6.67 -5.74
C ARG A 316 5.58 7.71 -4.80
N GLY A 317 6.74 8.24 -5.17
CA GLY A 317 7.40 9.32 -4.43
C GLY A 317 7.88 8.87 -3.05
N MET A 318 8.61 7.76 -2.99
CA MET A 318 9.17 7.24 -1.73
C MET A 318 10.65 7.62 -1.59
N ARG A 319 11.02 8.13 -0.41
CA ARG A 319 12.41 8.43 -0.06
C ARG A 319 12.78 7.75 1.24
N VAL A 320 13.89 6.99 1.24
CA VAL A 320 14.40 6.31 2.44
C VAL A 320 15.92 6.47 2.54
N ASP A 321 16.36 7.28 3.50
CA ASP A 321 17.77 7.65 3.68
C ASP A 321 18.62 6.56 4.38
N SER A 322 18.02 5.65 5.17
CA SER A 322 18.66 4.42 5.65
C SER A 322 17.63 3.39 6.13
N ARG A 323 18.01 2.11 6.28
CA ARG A 323 17.14 1.03 6.78
C ARG A 323 17.87 0.08 7.73
N GLY A 324 17.08 -0.59 8.59
CA GLY A 324 17.49 -1.85 9.21
C GLY A 324 17.84 -2.90 8.13
N PRO A 325 18.75 -3.85 8.40
CA PRO A 325 19.39 -4.66 7.36
C PRO A 325 18.46 -5.66 6.63
N ASN A 326 17.33 -6.01 7.24
CA ASN A 326 16.59 -7.25 6.95
C ASN A 326 15.18 -7.06 6.31
N GLN A 327 14.71 -5.83 6.08
CA GLN A 327 13.32 -5.54 5.68
C GLN A 327 13.21 -4.91 4.27
N PRO A 328 12.37 -5.43 3.35
CA PRO A 328 12.11 -4.81 2.04
C PRO A 328 11.42 -3.43 2.15
N LEU A 329 11.45 -2.63 1.07
CA LEU A 329 10.60 -1.43 0.99
C LEU A 329 9.15 -1.84 0.74
N VAL A 330 8.95 -2.67 -0.29
CA VAL A 330 7.67 -3.21 -0.72
C VAL A 330 7.76 -4.72 -0.66
N GLN A 331 7.06 -5.31 0.30
CA GLN A 331 6.98 -6.76 0.52
C GLN A 331 5.61 -7.27 0.12
N ILE A 332 5.56 -8.14 -0.89
CA ILE A 332 4.38 -8.89 -1.29
C ILE A 332 4.54 -10.30 -0.74
N ALA A 333 3.90 -10.60 0.39
CA ALA A 333 4.06 -11.85 1.12
C ALA A 333 2.72 -12.38 1.66
N PRO A 334 1.79 -12.78 0.77
CA PRO A 334 0.52 -13.37 1.18
C PRO A 334 0.73 -14.72 1.87
N LEU A 335 -0.03 -14.97 2.94
CA LEU A 335 0.11 -16.17 3.78
C LEU A 335 -0.43 -17.46 3.11
N ARG A 336 -1.03 -17.33 1.93
CA ARG A 336 -1.52 -18.39 1.04
C ARG A 336 -1.36 -17.90 -0.41
N PRO A 337 -1.31 -18.79 -1.43
CA PRO A 337 -1.23 -18.38 -2.82
C PRO A 337 -2.30 -17.36 -3.21
N ALA A 338 -1.87 -16.16 -3.60
CA ALA A 338 -2.75 -15.01 -3.85
C ALA A 338 -2.32 -14.22 -5.08
N THR A 339 -3.25 -13.47 -5.67
CA THR A 339 -2.97 -12.62 -6.85
C THR A 339 -3.04 -11.14 -6.49
N VAL A 340 -2.00 -10.40 -6.88
CA VAL A 340 -2.00 -8.95 -7.08
C VAL A 340 -2.26 -8.69 -8.57
N GLU A 341 -3.31 -7.95 -8.90
CA GLU A 341 -3.66 -7.67 -10.30
C GLU A 341 -2.61 -6.79 -10.98
N ALA A 342 -2.29 -5.63 -10.38
CA ALA A 342 -1.23 -4.75 -10.85
C ALA A 342 -0.54 -4.06 -9.69
N LEU A 343 0.79 -4.02 -9.72
CA LEU A 343 1.62 -3.24 -8.80
C LEU A 343 2.52 -2.30 -9.61
N THR A 344 2.37 -1.00 -9.37
CA THR A 344 3.30 0.03 -9.87
C THR A 344 4.09 0.61 -8.71
N VAL A 345 5.41 0.70 -8.84
CA VAL A 345 6.32 1.35 -7.90
C VAL A 345 7.17 2.36 -8.67
N GLU A 346 6.87 3.65 -8.53
CA GLU A 346 7.55 4.72 -9.28
C GLU A 346 8.14 5.84 -8.39
N ASP A 347 9.06 6.64 -8.92
CA ASP A 347 9.72 7.77 -8.23
C ASP A 347 10.24 7.38 -6.83
N VAL A 348 11.15 6.40 -6.79
CA VAL A 348 11.71 5.87 -5.53
C VAL A 348 13.20 6.17 -5.42
N GLU A 349 13.58 6.84 -4.33
CA GLU A 349 14.97 7.17 -3.97
C GLU A 349 15.37 6.39 -2.71
N VAL A 350 16.41 5.57 -2.82
CA VAL A 350 16.99 4.82 -1.69
C VAL A 350 18.48 5.10 -1.63
N ALA A 351 18.96 5.67 -0.52
CA ALA A 351 20.38 5.98 -0.37
C ALA A 351 21.25 4.72 -0.38
N GLN A 352 20.84 3.66 0.33
CA GLN A 352 21.48 2.35 0.30
C GLN A 352 20.49 1.20 0.50
N LEU A 353 20.64 0.12 -0.29
CA LEU A 353 20.03 -1.18 0.00
C LEU A 353 21.02 -2.07 0.78
N ASN A 354 20.54 -2.66 1.86
CA ASN A 354 21.25 -3.68 2.63
C ASN A 354 20.86 -5.07 2.12
N ALA A 355 20.99 -6.14 2.91
CA ALA A 355 20.71 -7.52 2.44
C ALA A 355 19.27 -7.73 1.90
N ALA A 356 18.31 -6.95 2.41
CA ALA A 356 16.95 -6.92 1.91
C ALA A 356 16.77 -6.01 0.66
N PRO A 357 15.96 -6.42 -0.33
CA PRO A 357 15.80 -5.70 -1.58
C PRO A 357 14.95 -4.42 -1.46
N LEU A 358 14.76 -3.71 -2.57
CA LEU A 358 13.72 -2.68 -2.65
C LEU A 358 12.35 -3.36 -2.70
N LEU A 359 12.13 -4.23 -3.69
CA LEU A 359 10.89 -4.99 -3.84
C LEU A 359 11.15 -6.49 -3.65
N TYR A 360 10.30 -7.14 -2.85
CA TYR A 360 10.30 -8.59 -2.66
C TYR A 360 8.91 -9.17 -2.90
N ALA A 361 8.80 -10.13 -3.81
CA ALA A 361 7.61 -10.97 -3.96
C ALA A 361 7.92 -12.40 -3.49
N ASP A 362 7.24 -12.86 -2.45
CA ASP A 362 7.42 -14.19 -1.85
C ASP A 362 6.87 -15.32 -2.76
N ALA A 363 7.14 -16.59 -2.39
CA ALA A 363 6.73 -17.77 -3.14
C ALA A 363 5.20 -17.93 -3.32
N ASN A 364 4.38 -17.39 -2.42
CA ASN A 364 2.92 -17.40 -2.55
C ASN A 364 2.38 -16.27 -3.45
N ALA A 365 3.19 -15.25 -3.76
CA ALA A 365 2.76 -14.11 -4.57
C ALA A 365 2.67 -14.46 -6.07
N ARG A 366 1.51 -14.16 -6.67
CA ARG A 366 1.35 -14.00 -8.12
C ARG A 366 1.05 -12.54 -8.43
N ILE A 367 1.82 -11.91 -9.31
CA ILE A 367 1.57 -10.54 -9.78
C ILE A 367 1.34 -10.59 -11.29
N ARG A 368 0.21 -10.12 -11.81
CA ARG A 368 0.01 -10.13 -13.28
C ARG A 368 0.87 -9.06 -13.95
N HIS A 369 0.75 -7.82 -13.49
CA HIS A 369 1.52 -6.70 -14.03
C HIS A 369 2.35 -6.04 -12.94
N LEU A 370 3.68 -6.07 -13.08
CA LEU A 370 4.61 -5.38 -12.18
C LEU A 370 5.40 -4.32 -12.97
N LEU A 371 5.17 -3.05 -12.65
CA LEU A 371 5.96 -1.92 -13.16
C LEU A 371 6.82 -1.35 -12.04
N VAL A 372 8.12 -1.25 -12.26
CA VAL A 372 9.03 -0.46 -11.44
C VAL A 372 9.67 0.59 -12.34
N ASP A 373 9.53 1.88 -12.01
CA ASP A 373 9.89 2.99 -12.89
C ASP A 373 10.57 4.15 -12.16
N ARG A 374 11.54 4.83 -12.79
CA ARG A 374 12.20 6.04 -12.24
C ARG A 374 12.75 5.82 -10.82
N VAL A 375 13.55 4.76 -10.65
CA VAL A 375 14.10 4.34 -9.36
C VAL A 375 15.61 4.61 -9.29
N THR A 376 16.05 5.20 -8.18
CA THR A 376 17.47 5.47 -7.88
C THR A 376 17.90 4.75 -6.60
N VAL A 377 18.94 3.93 -6.70
CA VAL A 377 19.60 3.23 -5.60
C VAL A 377 21.05 3.73 -5.50
N GLY A 378 21.34 4.51 -4.46
CA GLY A 378 22.65 5.17 -4.29
C GLY A 378 23.81 4.20 -4.04
N ALA A 379 23.55 3.07 -3.37
CA ALA A 379 24.49 1.98 -3.13
C ALA A 379 23.76 0.65 -2.82
N THR A 380 24.42 -0.49 -3.03
CA THR A 380 24.00 -1.80 -2.49
C THR A 380 25.08 -2.43 -1.60
N SER A 381 24.66 -3.24 -0.64
CA SER A 381 25.50 -4.28 -0.04
C SER A 381 25.73 -5.43 -1.04
N THR A 382 26.73 -6.27 -0.83
CA THR A 382 26.96 -7.46 -1.66
C THR A 382 25.77 -8.43 -1.65
N SER A 383 25.50 -9.09 -2.78
CA SER A 383 24.43 -10.11 -2.94
C SER A 383 22.99 -9.56 -2.80
N THR A 384 22.81 -8.27 -3.07
CA THR A 384 21.53 -7.55 -2.95
C THR A 384 20.78 -7.51 -4.28
N ALA A 385 19.45 -7.48 -4.23
CA ALA A 385 18.63 -7.25 -5.43
C ALA A 385 17.86 -5.93 -5.31
N MET A 386 17.62 -5.22 -6.41
CA MET A 386 16.58 -4.19 -6.42
C MET A 386 15.20 -4.85 -6.36
N THR A 387 14.93 -5.80 -7.25
CA THR A 387 13.69 -6.57 -7.33
C THR A 387 13.98 -8.06 -7.19
N ARG A 388 13.46 -8.70 -6.15
CA ARG A 388 13.60 -10.15 -5.89
C ARG A 388 12.25 -10.85 -6.01
N ILE A 389 12.16 -11.83 -6.91
CA ILE A 389 10.93 -12.59 -7.21
C ILE A 389 11.14 -14.05 -6.83
N ALA A 390 10.52 -14.49 -5.75
CA ALA A 390 10.48 -15.90 -5.33
C ALA A 390 9.19 -16.62 -5.79
N GLY A 391 8.11 -15.87 -5.97
CA GLY A 391 6.84 -16.35 -6.54
C GLY A 391 6.78 -16.20 -8.06
N SER A 392 5.66 -15.69 -8.56
CA SER A 392 5.39 -15.56 -9.99
C SER A 392 5.03 -14.12 -10.40
N VAL A 393 5.61 -13.66 -11.51
CA VAL A 393 5.21 -12.43 -12.22
C VAL A 393 4.88 -12.79 -13.66
N GLU A 394 3.76 -12.28 -14.19
CA GLU A 394 3.39 -12.57 -15.57
C GLU A 394 4.07 -11.61 -16.56
N ASP A 395 3.89 -10.30 -16.39
CA ASP A 395 4.54 -9.28 -17.22
C ASP A 395 5.25 -8.26 -16.31
N LEU A 396 6.58 -8.29 -16.32
CA LEU A 396 7.47 -7.42 -15.55
C LEU A 396 8.06 -6.31 -16.45
N THR A 397 7.94 -5.06 -16.04
CA THR A 397 8.64 -3.91 -16.65
C THR A 397 9.48 -3.19 -15.61
N LEU A 398 10.76 -3.00 -15.90
CA LEU A 398 11.72 -2.23 -15.11
C LEU A 398 12.25 -1.09 -15.99
N ARG A 399 11.97 0.17 -15.63
CA ARG A 399 12.26 1.34 -16.47
C ARG A 399 12.97 2.47 -15.71
N ALA A 400 13.87 3.17 -16.40
CA ALA A 400 14.59 4.34 -15.88
C ALA A 400 15.24 4.10 -14.50
N VAL A 401 15.90 2.95 -14.35
CA VAL A 401 16.55 2.51 -13.10
C VAL A 401 18.01 2.93 -13.08
N THR A 402 18.45 3.57 -12.00
CA THR A 402 19.88 3.84 -11.73
C THR A 402 20.31 3.17 -10.43
N MET A 403 21.40 2.40 -10.46
CA MET A 403 21.89 1.65 -9.29
C MET A 403 23.43 1.63 -9.21
N THR A 404 23.99 2.02 -8.06
CA THR A 404 25.39 1.71 -7.74
C THR A 404 25.46 0.32 -7.09
N ALA A 405 26.19 -0.61 -7.69
CA ALA A 405 26.16 -2.03 -7.33
C ALA A 405 27.47 -2.52 -6.69
N SER A 406 27.37 -3.28 -5.59
CA SER A 406 28.52 -3.94 -4.94
C SER A 406 28.41 -5.47 -5.06
N GLY A 407 29.52 -6.15 -5.43
CA GLY A 407 29.57 -7.61 -5.53
C GLY A 407 28.46 -8.19 -6.42
N ASP A 408 27.95 -9.40 -6.11
CA ASP A 408 26.89 -10.07 -6.88
C ASP A 408 25.50 -9.44 -6.68
N SER A 409 25.36 -8.14 -6.96
CA SER A 409 24.08 -7.42 -6.88
C SER A 409 23.35 -7.36 -8.23
N TYR A 410 22.02 -7.46 -8.23
CA TYR A 410 21.21 -7.54 -9.45
C TYR A 410 20.02 -6.57 -9.44
N VAL A 411 19.57 -6.15 -10.63
CA VAL A 411 18.32 -5.37 -10.74
C VAL A 411 17.12 -6.31 -10.59
N LEU A 412 17.18 -7.50 -11.19
CA LEU A 412 16.22 -8.59 -11.04
C LEU A 412 16.91 -9.85 -10.52
N ASP A 413 16.39 -10.45 -9.45
CA ASP A 413 16.88 -11.71 -8.88
C ASP A 413 15.71 -12.70 -8.71
N LEU A 414 15.78 -13.81 -9.43
CA LEU A 414 15.04 -15.03 -9.10
C LEU A 414 15.99 -15.84 -8.20
N PRO A 415 15.79 -15.84 -6.87
CA PRO A 415 16.82 -16.28 -5.93
C PRO A 415 16.89 -17.80 -5.87
N GLY A 416 18.08 -18.38 -5.93
CA GLY A 416 18.28 -19.83 -6.12
C GLY A 416 17.70 -20.79 -5.06
N TRP A 417 17.15 -20.28 -3.95
CA TRP A 417 16.38 -21.08 -2.98
C TRP A 417 14.89 -21.19 -3.35
N ALA A 418 14.36 -20.27 -4.16
CA ALA A 418 12.97 -20.22 -4.57
C ALA A 418 12.77 -21.04 -5.86
N ALA A 419 12.83 -22.36 -5.74
CA ALA A 419 12.88 -23.26 -6.90
C ALA A 419 11.78 -23.04 -7.96
N ALA A 420 10.59 -22.57 -7.56
CA ALA A 420 9.46 -22.28 -8.46
C ALA A 420 9.40 -20.84 -9.01
N ALA A 421 10.43 -20.01 -8.77
CA ALA A 421 10.42 -18.60 -9.16
C ALA A 421 10.24 -18.42 -10.68
N ALA A 422 9.29 -17.57 -11.05
CA ALA A 422 8.88 -17.40 -12.44
C ALA A 422 8.63 -15.93 -12.81
N VAL A 423 9.17 -15.51 -13.95
CA VAL A 423 8.84 -14.24 -14.61
C VAL A 423 8.55 -14.56 -16.07
N ARG A 424 7.26 -14.60 -16.46
CA ARG A 424 6.82 -15.08 -17.79
C ARG A 424 7.31 -14.15 -18.93
N ARG A 425 7.43 -12.85 -18.68
CA ARG A 425 8.17 -11.89 -19.51
C ARG A 425 8.80 -10.80 -18.65
N ALA A 426 10.02 -10.39 -18.98
CA ALA A 426 10.66 -9.21 -18.41
C ALA A 426 11.08 -8.22 -19.50
N ALA A 427 10.88 -6.92 -19.26
CA ALA A 427 11.37 -5.83 -20.11
C ALA A 427 12.14 -4.81 -19.26
N LEU A 428 13.43 -4.65 -19.54
CA LEU A 428 14.35 -3.74 -18.85
C LEU A 428 14.73 -2.60 -19.79
N SER A 429 14.44 -1.35 -19.41
CA SER A 429 14.65 -0.19 -20.30
C SER A 429 15.22 1.05 -19.61
N GLY A 430 16.15 1.76 -20.25
CA GLY A 430 16.76 2.97 -19.68
C GLY A 430 17.57 2.70 -18.39
N VAL A 431 18.14 1.49 -18.25
CA VAL A 431 18.81 1.05 -17.02
C VAL A 431 20.28 1.47 -17.00
N ARG A 432 20.77 1.93 -15.84
CA ARG A 432 22.14 2.41 -15.61
C ARG A 432 22.70 1.74 -14.35
N ILE A 433 23.79 0.97 -14.49
CA ILE A 433 24.49 0.33 -13.36
C ILE A 433 25.96 0.76 -13.35
N VAL A 434 26.49 1.06 -12.16
CA VAL A 434 27.91 1.35 -11.95
C VAL A 434 28.41 0.60 -10.72
N GLY A 435 29.51 -0.14 -10.83
CA GLY A 435 30.21 -0.75 -9.70
C GLY A 435 30.89 -2.08 -10.03
N ASP A 436 31.77 -2.53 -9.14
CA ASP A 436 32.69 -3.64 -9.38
C ASP A 436 32.05 -5.01 -9.10
N GLY A 437 30.89 -5.29 -9.72
CA GLY A 437 30.17 -6.55 -9.56
C GLY A 437 28.77 -6.57 -10.18
N GLY A 438 28.14 -7.75 -10.18
CA GLY A 438 26.71 -7.88 -10.42
C GLY A 438 26.30 -7.95 -11.90
N GLY A 439 25.03 -7.61 -12.16
CA GLY A 439 24.42 -7.64 -13.49
C GLY A 439 22.98 -7.11 -13.53
N LEU A 440 22.29 -7.26 -14.67
CA LEU A 440 20.85 -7.00 -14.73
C LEU A 440 20.06 -8.09 -14.03
N VAL A 441 20.30 -9.35 -14.39
CA VAL A 441 19.41 -10.48 -14.05
C VAL A 441 20.17 -11.70 -13.51
N SER A 442 19.71 -12.19 -12.36
CA SER A 442 20.03 -13.51 -11.79
C SER A 442 18.82 -14.45 -11.96
N ALA A 443 19.02 -15.61 -12.60
CA ALA A 443 18.04 -16.69 -12.69
C ALA A 443 18.74 -18.06 -12.62
N THR A 444 19.21 -18.41 -11.42
CA THR A 444 20.34 -19.36 -11.27
C THR A 444 19.98 -20.81 -10.93
N ALA A 445 18.73 -21.15 -10.61
CA ALA A 445 18.28 -22.54 -10.47
C ALA A 445 17.67 -23.08 -11.78
N ALA A 446 17.82 -24.38 -12.02
CA ALA A 446 17.36 -25.04 -13.26
C ALA A 446 15.82 -25.13 -13.41
N THR A 447 15.10 -24.83 -12.34
CA THR A 447 13.62 -24.84 -12.27
C THR A 447 13.00 -23.44 -12.39
N HIS A 448 13.81 -22.38 -12.41
CA HIS A 448 13.31 -21.01 -12.63
C HIS A 448 12.75 -20.85 -14.05
N THR A 449 11.77 -19.97 -14.22
CA THR A 449 11.16 -19.67 -15.52
C THR A 449 11.42 -18.22 -15.91
N LEU A 450 12.17 -17.99 -17.00
CA LEU A 450 12.36 -16.67 -17.63
C LEU A 450 12.53 -16.83 -19.16
N PRO A 451 11.45 -17.08 -19.92
CA PRO A 451 11.55 -17.44 -21.33
C PRO A 451 11.85 -16.24 -22.25
N HIS A 452 11.47 -15.03 -21.86
CA HIS A 452 11.69 -13.81 -22.66
C HIS A 452 12.18 -12.65 -21.79
N LEU A 453 13.30 -12.05 -22.22
CA LEU A 453 13.93 -10.89 -21.58
C LEU A 453 14.29 -9.84 -22.65
N ASP A 454 13.50 -8.76 -22.71
CA ASP A 454 13.77 -7.58 -23.52
C ASP A 454 14.71 -6.62 -22.77
N VAL A 455 15.78 -6.15 -23.40
CA VAL A 455 16.78 -5.23 -22.80
C VAL A 455 17.09 -4.10 -23.79
N ALA A 456 16.63 -2.88 -23.48
CA ALA A 456 16.69 -1.74 -24.39
C ALA A 456 17.28 -0.47 -23.73
N ASP A 457 18.21 0.22 -24.39
CA ASP A 457 18.88 1.41 -23.84
C ASP A 457 19.45 1.15 -22.43
N VAL A 458 20.49 0.32 -22.34
CA VAL A 458 21.13 -0.06 -21.07
C VAL A 458 22.62 0.23 -21.10
N ARG A 459 23.16 0.71 -19.97
CA ARG A 459 24.60 0.89 -19.76
C ARG A 459 25.00 0.28 -18.41
N THR A 460 25.98 -0.61 -18.41
CA THR A 460 26.58 -1.17 -17.20
C THR A 460 28.07 -0.89 -17.16
N VAL A 461 28.59 -0.44 -16.02
CA VAL A 461 30.02 -0.15 -15.82
C VAL A 461 30.55 -1.02 -14.68
N GLY A 462 31.51 -1.91 -14.96
CA GLY A 462 32.16 -2.80 -13.99
C GLY A 462 31.45 -4.14 -13.73
N ALA A 463 30.18 -4.27 -14.12
CA ALA A 463 29.42 -5.51 -14.02
C ALA A 463 30.09 -6.65 -14.84
N PRO A 464 30.44 -7.81 -14.23
CA PRO A 464 31.06 -8.91 -14.94
C PRO A 464 30.16 -9.54 -16.02
N TRP A 465 28.85 -9.63 -15.77
CA TRP A 465 27.88 -10.27 -16.67
C TRP A 465 26.58 -9.47 -16.74
N LEU A 466 26.02 -9.29 -17.94
CA LEU A 466 24.69 -8.70 -18.07
C LEU A 466 23.61 -9.62 -17.47
N VAL A 467 23.72 -10.94 -17.68
CA VAL A 467 22.82 -11.97 -17.12
C VAL A 467 23.55 -13.24 -16.67
N ASP A 468 23.06 -13.87 -15.59
CA ASP A 468 23.49 -15.19 -15.10
C ASP A 468 22.29 -16.16 -15.06
N LEU A 469 22.25 -17.11 -16.00
CA LEU A 469 21.07 -17.91 -16.35
C LEU A 469 21.33 -19.41 -16.20
N ASN A 470 20.36 -20.12 -15.62
CA ASN A 470 20.29 -21.59 -15.59
C ASN A 470 18.95 -22.13 -16.16
N THR A 471 18.20 -21.26 -16.84
CA THR A 471 16.92 -21.54 -17.51
C THR A 471 17.02 -21.21 -19.00
N ALA A 472 15.98 -21.53 -19.78
CA ALA A 472 15.90 -21.18 -21.19
C ALA A 472 15.35 -19.76 -21.35
N THR A 473 16.08 -18.89 -22.04
CA THR A 473 15.74 -17.47 -22.21
C THR A 473 16.08 -16.97 -23.62
N GLU A 474 15.11 -16.36 -24.29
CA GLU A 474 15.35 -15.49 -25.44
C GLU A 474 15.66 -14.07 -24.94
N LEU A 475 16.85 -13.57 -25.30
CA LEU A 475 17.42 -12.30 -24.86
C LEU A 475 17.43 -11.33 -26.04
N GLN A 476 16.50 -10.38 -26.05
CA GLN A 476 16.35 -9.40 -27.12
C GLN A 476 17.01 -8.08 -26.71
N LEU A 477 18.15 -7.75 -27.33
CA LEU A 477 18.93 -6.55 -27.04
C LEU A 477 18.59 -5.40 -28.00
N SER A 478 18.68 -4.15 -27.55
CA SER A 478 18.91 -3.00 -28.42
C SER A 478 19.59 -1.86 -27.66
N LYS A 479 20.69 -1.33 -28.19
CA LYS A 479 21.49 -0.23 -27.55
C LYS A 479 21.93 -0.61 -26.13
N VAL A 480 22.84 -1.57 -26.02
CA VAL A 480 23.34 -2.09 -24.74
C VAL A 480 24.85 -1.91 -24.67
N ASP A 481 25.36 -1.21 -23.66
CA ASP A 481 26.79 -0.87 -23.54
C ASP A 481 27.41 -1.43 -22.24
N LEU A 482 28.44 -2.26 -22.40
CA LEU A 482 29.10 -3.04 -21.33
C LEU A 482 30.53 -2.55 -21.09
N GLU A 483 30.66 -1.50 -20.28
CA GLU A 483 31.94 -0.87 -19.93
C GLU A 483 32.65 -1.59 -18.78
N LYS A 484 33.96 -1.79 -18.89
CA LYS A 484 34.82 -2.52 -17.94
C LYS A 484 34.35 -3.96 -17.61
N ALA A 485 33.45 -4.53 -18.41
CA ALA A 485 32.91 -5.86 -18.19
C ALA A 485 33.96 -6.96 -18.47
N THR A 486 34.28 -7.75 -17.45
CA THR A 486 35.28 -8.84 -17.53
C THR A 486 34.73 -10.11 -18.19
N GLY A 487 33.43 -10.37 -18.06
CA GLY A 487 32.73 -11.46 -18.74
C GLY A 487 32.10 -11.01 -20.04
N GLY A 488 30.92 -10.39 -19.98
CA GLY A 488 30.18 -9.94 -21.17
C GLY A 488 28.66 -10.03 -21.01
N VAL A 489 27.98 -10.52 -22.05
CA VAL A 489 26.51 -10.59 -22.10
C VAL A 489 25.97 -11.70 -21.19
N ALA A 490 26.31 -12.96 -21.46
CA ALA A 490 25.59 -14.09 -20.86
C ALA A 490 26.52 -15.13 -20.22
N LYS A 491 26.32 -15.36 -18.92
CA LYS A 491 26.81 -16.53 -18.19
C LYS A 491 25.70 -17.58 -18.16
N VAL A 492 25.92 -18.71 -18.82
CA VAL A 492 24.93 -19.78 -18.95
C VAL A 492 25.41 -21.03 -18.21
N ARG A 493 24.62 -21.45 -17.22
CA ARG A 493 24.87 -22.60 -16.35
C ARG A 493 24.39 -23.91 -16.99
N ARG A 494 24.66 -25.05 -16.34
CA ARG A 494 24.48 -26.43 -16.84
C ARG A 494 23.12 -26.75 -17.47
N SER A 495 22.04 -26.09 -17.06
CA SER A 495 20.67 -26.32 -17.57
C SER A 495 20.10 -25.11 -18.32
N GLY A 496 20.89 -24.05 -18.48
CA GLY A 496 20.48 -22.83 -19.17
C GLY A 496 20.66 -22.91 -20.69
N ALA A 497 19.83 -22.15 -21.40
CA ALA A 497 19.93 -21.94 -22.83
C ALA A 497 19.64 -20.47 -23.15
N ALA A 498 20.54 -19.79 -23.88
CA ALA A 498 20.32 -18.41 -24.29
C ALA A 498 20.21 -18.27 -25.81
N VAL A 499 19.14 -17.63 -26.29
CA VAL A 499 19.03 -17.19 -27.69
C VAL A 499 19.16 -15.67 -27.72
N ILE A 500 20.33 -15.16 -28.13
CA ILE A 500 20.64 -13.73 -28.11
C ILE A 500 20.28 -13.11 -29.45
N ARG A 501 19.47 -12.05 -29.46
CA ARG A 501 19.01 -11.33 -30.66
C ARG A 501 19.18 -9.82 -30.50
N GLY A 502 19.07 -9.10 -31.62
CA GLY A 502 19.01 -7.64 -31.65
C GLY A 502 20.20 -6.96 -32.32
N ASP A 503 20.44 -5.73 -31.87
CA ASP A 503 21.39 -4.78 -32.47
C ASP A 503 22.03 -3.83 -31.43
N GLY A 504 23.09 -3.14 -31.84
CA GLY A 504 23.65 -2.03 -31.05
C GLY A 504 24.21 -2.47 -29.69
N LEU A 505 24.68 -3.71 -29.59
CA LEU A 505 25.47 -4.17 -28.46
C LEU A 505 26.89 -3.57 -28.58
N ARG A 506 27.43 -3.14 -27.45
CA ARG A 506 28.81 -2.71 -27.28
C ARG A 506 29.38 -3.38 -26.04
N SER A 507 30.58 -3.91 -26.14
CA SER A 507 31.29 -4.45 -24.99
C SER A 507 32.74 -4.00 -24.98
N THR A 508 33.34 -4.04 -23.79
CA THR A 508 34.73 -3.68 -23.57
C THR A 508 35.66 -4.61 -24.37
N PRO A 509 36.63 -4.08 -25.14
CA PRO A 509 37.62 -4.90 -25.83
C PRO A 509 38.31 -5.88 -24.88
N GLY A 510 38.29 -7.18 -25.22
CA GLY A 510 38.79 -8.25 -24.37
C GLY A 510 37.75 -8.92 -23.46
N SER A 511 36.49 -8.45 -23.43
CA SER A 511 35.39 -9.21 -22.81
C SER A 511 35.23 -10.58 -23.48
N ARG A 512 35.02 -11.66 -22.70
CA ARG A 512 34.77 -13.01 -23.22
C ARG A 512 33.47 -13.12 -24.04
N GLY A 513 32.51 -12.22 -23.82
CA GLY A 513 31.22 -12.17 -24.52
C GLY A 513 30.18 -13.10 -23.91
N VAL A 514 30.50 -14.37 -23.75
CA VAL A 514 29.68 -15.37 -23.03
C VAL A 514 30.56 -16.24 -22.12
N ALA A 515 29.95 -16.99 -21.20
CA ALA A 515 30.60 -18.14 -20.56
C ALA A 515 29.60 -19.27 -20.40
N ILE A 516 29.90 -20.43 -20.96
CA ILE A 516 28.98 -21.57 -21.00
C ILE A 516 29.54 -22.71 -20.14
N ALA A 517 28.75 -23.16 -19.15
CA ALA A 517 29.07 -24.34 -18.35
C ALA A 517 28.67 -25.63 -19.10
N PRO A 518 29.37 -26.77 -18.89
CA PRO A 518 29.01 -28.03 -19.54
C PRO A 518 27.55 -28.42 -19.32
N GLY A 519 26.82 -28.61 -20.42
CA GLY A 519 25.37 -28.85 -20.48
C GLY A 519 24.54 -27.63 -20.91
N GLY A 520 25.03 -26.42 -20.68
CA GLY A 520 24.39 -25.18 -21.12
C GLY A 520 24.60 -24.90 -22.62
N SER A 521 23.87 -23.93 -23.17
CA SER A 521 23.95 -23.58 -24.60
C SER A 521 23.71 -22.09 -24.88
N VAL A 522 24.32 -21.57 -25.96
CA VAL A 522 24.06 -20.22 -26.48
C VAL A 522 23.97 -20.25 -28.01
N VAL A 523 22.94 -19.60 -28.56
CA VAL A 523 22.84 -19.26 -29.99
C VAL A 523 22.86 -17.72 -30.10
N SER A 524 23.70 -17.18 -30.99
CA SER A 524 23.77 -15.73 -31.24
C SER A 524 23.22 -15.36 -32.61
N TYR A 525 22.32 -14.38 -32.62
CA TYR A 525 21.90 -13.62 -33.80
C TYR A 525 22.29 -12.13 -33.65
N VAL A 526 23.41 -11.82 -33.01
CA VAL A 526 23.95 -10.46 -32.85
C VAL A 526 25.38 -10.40 -33.38
N LEU A 527 25.62 -9.66 -34.46
CA LEU A 527 26.95 -9.57 -35.08
C LEU A 527 27.98 -8.91 -34.16
N ASP A 528 27.51 -7.93 -33.38
CA ASP A 528 28.31 -7.14 -32.43
C ASP A 528 28.78 -7.96 -31.20
N LEU A 529 28.31 -9.21 -31.03
CA LEU A 529 28.78 -10.10 -29.97
C LEU A 529 30.19 -10.62 -30.29
N ALA A 530 31.20 -10.00 -29.68
CA ALA A 530 32.58 -10.51 -29.70
C ALA A 530 32.71 -11.73 -28.77
N VAL A 531 33.04 -12.91 -29.33
CA VAL A 531 33.05 -14.19 -28.61
C VAL A 531 33.86 -15.26 -29.37
N ASP A 532 34.33 -16.30 -28.69
CA ASP A 532 34.82 -17.51 -29.36
C ASP A 532 33.63 -18.31 -29.93
N VAL A 533 33.54 -18.39 -31.26
CA VAL A 533 32.38 -19.04 -31.91
C VAL A 533 32.43 -20.58 -31.88
N SER A 534 33.48 -21.17 -31.29
CA SER A 534 33.51 -22.58 -30.92
C SER A 534 32.76 -22.88 -29.61
N GLU A 535 32.53 -21.88 -28.74
CA GLU A 535 31.61 -22.02 -27.60
C GLU A 535 30.13 -22.00 -28.04
N LEU A 536 29.82 -21.35 -29.18
CA LEU A 536 28.44 -21.17 -29.64
C LEU A 536 27.85 -22.42 -30.31
N VAL A 537 26.55 -22.64 -30.10
CA VAL A 537 25.77 -23.63 -30.87
C VAL A 537 25.62 -23.14 -32.30
N ARG A 538 26.14 -23.94 -33.24
CA ARG A 538 25.98 -23.77 -34.69
C ARG A 538 24.50 -23.94 -35.07
N ALA A 539 23.86 -22.87 -35.55
CA ALA A 539 22.50 -22.88 -36.08
C ALA A 539 22.39 -21.92 -37.28
N ASP A 540 21.59 -22.26 -38.30
CA ASP A 540 21.58 -21.49 -39.55
C ASP A 540 21.15 -20.03 -39.35
N GLY A 541 21.88 -19.10 -39.96
CA GLY A 541 21.65 -17.67 -39.81
C GLY A 541 22.21 -17.04 -38.53
N SER A 542 22.79 -17.83 -37.61
CA SER A 542 23.51 -17.30 -36.45
C SER A 542 24.65 -16.36 -36.89
N ARG A 543 24.95 -15.34 -36.09
CA ARG A 543 25.98 -14.33 -36.38
C ARG A 543 26.65 -13.83 -35.10
N ALA A 544 27.94 -13.55 -35.19
CA ALA A 544 28.80 -13.09 -34.10
C ALA A 544 30.10 -12.51 -34.67
N THR A 545 30.95 -11.93 -33.83
CA THR A 545 32.33 -11.56 -34.19
C THR A 545 33.29 -12.52 -33.49
N ASN A 546 33.96 -13.38 -34.25
CA ASN A 546 34.87 -14.38 -33.70
C ASN A 546 36.15 -13.73 -33.13
N THR A 547 36.48 -14.06 -31.89
CA THR A 547 37.72 -13.64 -31.21
C THR A 547 38.82 -14.70 -31.21
N ASN A 548 38.53 -15.96 -31.58
CA ASN A 548 39.52 -17.04 -31.58
C ASN A 548 40.25 -17.14 -32.93
N ALA A 549 41.51 -16.69 -32.94
CA ALA A 549 42.40 -16.70 -34.10
C ALA A 549 42.92 -18.08 -34.53
N HIS A 550 42.69 -19.13 -33.74
CA HIS A 550 43.11 -20.50 -34.05
C HIS A 550 42.06 -21.25 -34.89
N LEU A 551 40.84 -20.71 -35.05
CA LEU A 551 39.81 -21.27 -35.90
C LEU A 551 40.09 -20.95 -37.38
N SER A 552 39.80 -21.89 -38.27
CA SER A 552 40.09 -21.78 -39.72
C SER A 552 39.32 -20.67 -40.45
N CYS A 553 38.30 -20.08 -39.82
CA CYS A 553 37.62 -18.88 -40.30
C CYS A 553 38.35 -17.56 -39.97
N GLY A 554 39.32 -17.58 -39.04
CA GLY A 554 40.02 -16.39 -38.53
C GLY A 554 39.17 -15.54 -37.57
N THR A 555 39.76 -14.47 -37.03
CA THR A 555 39.04 -13.47 -36.22
C THR A 555 38.26 -12.50 -37.09
N GLY A 556 37.12 -12.03 -36.59
CA GLY A 556 36.27 -11.05 -37.26
C GLY A 556 34.81 -11.51 -37.44
N PRO A 557 33.99 -10.74 -38.17
CA PRO A 557 32.55 -10.99 -38.30
C PRO A 557 32.25 -12.29 -39.05
N VAL A 558 31.45 -13.18 -38.45
CA VAL A 558 31.06 -14.48 -39.01
C VAL A 558 29.53 -14.68 -39.05
N ARG A 559 29.06 -15.51 -39.97
CA ARG A 559 27.71 -16.08 -40.03
C ARG A 559 27.78 -17.60 -40.09
N CYS A 560 26.86 -18.29 -39.42
CA CYS A 560 26.66 -19.72 -39.59
C CYS A 560 25.72 -20.01 -40.77
N ALA A 561 26.12 -20.93 -41.66
CA ALA A 561 25.35 -21.43 -42.78
C ALA A 561 25.54 -22.96 -42.88
N GLY A 562 24.45 -23.74 -42.83
CA GLY A 562 24.51 -25.20 -42.90
C GLY A 562 25.37 -25.85 -41.81
N LEU A 563 25.39 -25.27 -40.61
CA LEU A 563 26.29 -25.58 -39.47
C LEU A 563 27.76 -25.16 -39.61
N THR A 564 28.18 -24.57 -40.73
CA THR A 564 29.54 -24.02 -40.93
C THR A 564 29.59 -22.54 -40.58
N TRP A 565 30.54 -22.10 -39.75
CA TRP A 565 30.84 -20.69 -39.52
C TRP A 565 31.67 -20.13 -40.68
N GLN A 566 31.16 -19.12 -41.38
CA GLN A 566 31.83 -18.44 -42.49
C GLN A 566 32.15 -16.99 -42.14
N HIS A 567 33.40 -16.56 -42.36
CA HIS A 567 33.84 -15.18 -42.16
C HIS A 567 33.36 -14.26 -43.29
N LEU A 568 32.68 -13.17 -42.95
CA LEU A 568 31.89 -12.36 -43.88
C LEU A 568 32.73 -11.56 -44.90
N GLN A 569 34.01 -11.34 -44.64
CA GLN A 569 34.89 -10.59 -45.56
C GLN A 569 35.79 -11.49 -46.41
N THR A 570 36.23 -12.63 -45.87
CA THR A 570 37.24 -13.51 -46.51
C THR A 570 36.63 -14.80 -47.08
N GLY A 571 35.41 -15.14 -46.68
CA GLY A 571 34.75 -16.41 -47.05
C GLY A 571 35.29 -17.65 -46.32
N ALA A 572 36.30 -17.51 -45.46
CA ALA A 572 36.96 -18.61 -44.75
C ALA A 572 36.02 -19.30 -43.73
N THR A 573 36.19 -20.61 -43.53
CA THR A 573 35.19 -21.48 -42.87
C THR A 573 35.73 -22.28 -41.67
N TYR A 574 34.83 -22.60 -40.73
CA TYR A 574 35.06 -23.44 -39.54
C TYR A 574 33.81 -24.27 -39.18
#